data_AF-A0A4U0R9P9-F1
#
_entry.id   AF-A0A4U0R9P9-F1
#
_cell.length_a   1.000
_cell.length_b   1.000
_cell.length_c   1.000
_cell.angle_alpha   90.00
_cell.angle_beta   90.00
_cell.angle_gamma   90.00
#
_symmetry.space_group_name_H-M   'P 1'
#
loop_
_entity.id
_entity.type
_entity.pdbx_description
1 polymer ?
#
loop_
_entity_poly.entity_id
_entity_poly.type
_entity_poly.pdbx_seq_one_letter_code
_entity_poly.pdbx_strand_id
1 'polypeptide(L)' 'MGIREPKLATAEFSRDMVETMLTYFDAYAEEGVLKVEVTSWGLWLPNKTTGGRQFLGLAKLPEGYRQ' A
#
# COMPACT_ATOMS: atom_id res chain seq x y z
N MET A 1 3.42 0.19 -33.29
CA MET A 1 3.86 1.12 -32.22
C MET A 1 3.23 0.61 -30.93
N GLY A 2 3.99 -0.03 -30.06
CA GLY A 2 3.44 -0.61 -28.82
C GLY A 2 3.04 0.50 -27.86
N ILE A 3 1.79 0.50 -27.41
CA ILE A 3 1.36 1.39 -26.33
C ILE A 3 2.18 1.00 -25.10
N ARG A 4 3.08 1.87 -24.67
CA ARG A 4 3.76 1.72 -23.38
C ARG A 4 2.84 2.30 -22.33
N GLU A 5 2.39 1.47 -21.40
CA GLU A 5 1.63 1.93 -20.24
C GLU A 5 2.44 3.02 -19.51
N PRO A 6 1.85 4.19 -19.23
CA PRO A 6 2.57 5.26 -18.55
C PRO A 6 2.85 4.85 -17.10
N LYS A 7 4.13 4.73 -16.75
CA LYS A 7 4.56 4.51 -15.36
C LYS A 7 4.22 5.75 -14.52
N LEU A 8 3.30 5.60 -13.56
CA LEU A 8 2.90 6.69 -12.66
C LEU A 8 3.85 6.85 -11.46
N ALA A 9 4.29 5.75 -10.84
CA ALA A 9 5.19 5.74 -9.69
C ALA A 9 5.87 4.36 -9.52
N THR A 10 6.88 4.27 -8.67
CA THR A 10 7.42 2.99 -8.14
C THR A 10 7.03 2.87 -6.67
N ALA A 11 6.49 1.72 -6.28
CA ALA A 11 6.28 1.37 -4.88
C ALA A 11 7.37 0.40 -4.43
N GLU A 12 7.97 0.66 -3.28
CA GLU A 12 9.01 -0.18 -2.66
C GLU A 12 8.52 -0.63 -1.28
N PHE A 13 8.63 -1.92 -1.00
CA PHE A 13 8.21 -2.50 0.27
C PHE A 13 9.38 -3.26 0.87
N SER A 14 9.65 -3.01 2.15
CA SER A 14 10.59 -3.82 2.91
C SER A 14 9.99 -5.19 3.25
N ARG A 15 10.82 -6.13 3.65
CA ARG A 15 10.37 -7.50 3.97
C ARG A 15 9.33 -7.53 5.09
N ASP A 16 9.53 -6.74 6.14
CA ASP A 16 8.61 -6.60 7.27
C ASP A 16 7.24 -6.03 6.85
N MET A 17 7.21 -5.11 5.86
CA MET A 17 5.96 -4.64 5.27
C MET A 17 5.22 -5.78 4.58
N VAL A 18 5.91 -6.59 3.79
CA VAL A 18 5.29 -7.74 3.08
C VAL A 18 4.79 -8.80 4.07
N GLU A 19 5.56 -9.10 5.12
CA GLU A 19 5.13 -10.01 6.18
C GLU A 19 3.90 -9.48 6.93
N THR A 20 3.83 -8.17 7.15
CA THR A 20 2.64 -7.51 7.71
C THR A 20 1.45 -7.63 6.75
N MET A 21 1.63 -7.37 5.45
CA MET A 21 0.56 -7.54 4.46
C MET A 21 0.01 -8.96 4.46
N LEU A 22 0.88 -9.97 4.49
CA LEU A 22 0.48 -11.39 4.53
C LEU A 22 -0.30 -11.71 5.81
N THR A 23 0.17 -11.20 6.95
CA THR A 23 -0.48 -11.42 8.25
C THR A 23 -1.94 -10.93 8.26
N TYR A 24 -2.22 -9.81 7.59
CA TYR A 24 -3.56 -9.20 7.57
C TYR A 24 -4.35 -9.47 6.29
N PHE A 25 -3.78 -10.21 5.33
CA PHE A 25 -4.35 -10.36 3.99
C PHE A 25 -5.77 -10.94 4.05
N ASP A 26 -5.93 -12.11 4.67
CA ASP A 26 -7.21 -12.81 4.71
C ASP A 26 -8.30 -12.02 5.47
N ALA A 27 -7.90 -11.20 6.44
CA ALA A 27 -8.83 -10.41 7.23
C ALA A 27 -9.26 -9.11 6.52
N TYR A 28 -8.35 -8.44 5.80
CA TYR A 28 -8.57 -7.07 5.32
C TYR A 28 -8.74 -6.98 3.79
N ALA A 29 -8.33 -8.02 3.05
CA ALA A 29 -8.52 -8.09 1.61
C ALA A 29 -10.01 -8.16 1.26
N GLU A 30 -10.37 -7.50 0.16
CA GLU A 30 -11.70 -7.56 -0.42
C GLU A 30 -11.54 -8.06 -1.84
N GLU A 31 -12.27 -9.11 -2.20
CA GLU A 31 -12.18 -9.75 -3.53
C GLU A 31 -10.74 -10.18 -3.89
N GLY A 32 -9.96 -10.61 -2.88
CA GLY A 32 -8.57 -11.02 -3.06
C GLY A 32 -7.59 -9.86 -3.26
N VAL A 33 -8.00 -8.62 -2.99
CA VAL A 33 -7.15 -7.43 -3.12
C VAL A 33 -7.00 -6.72 -1.78
N LEU A 34 -5.75 -6.62 -1.31
CA LEU A 34 -5.39 -5.82 -0.15
C LEU A 34 -5.17 -4.36 -0.56
N LYS A 35 -5.98 -3.45 -0.02
CA LYS A 35 -5.85 -2.01 -0.26
C LYS A 35 -4.79 -1.43 0.68
N VAL A 36 -3.99 -0.48 0.20
CA VAL A 36 -3.01 0.27 1.00
C VAL A 36 -3.34 1.76 0.88
N GLU A 37 -3.59 2.42 2.00
CA GLU A 37 -3.75 3.87 2.05
C GLU A 37 -2.40 4.55 2.17
N VAL A 38 -2.16 5.54 1.31
CA VAL A 38 -0.97 6.39 1.35
C VAL A 38 -1.34 7.72 1.99
N THR A 39 -0.63 8.08 3.05
CA THR A 39 -0.82 9.36 3.77
C THR A 39 0.53 10.05 3.94
N SER A 40 0.52 11.33 4.35
CA SER A 40 1.74 12.05 4.73
C SER A 40 2.49 11.41 5.92
N TRP A 41 1.81 10.56 6.70
CA TRP A 41 2.35 9.89 7.89
C TRP A 41 2.80 8.45 7.64
N GLY A 42 2.54 7.91 6.44
CA GLY A 42 2.92 6.55 6.08
C GLY A 42 1.84 5.77 5.34
N LEU A 43 2.07 4.46 5.26
CA LEU A 43 1.23 3.47 4.62
C LEU A 43 0.37 2.74 5.66
N TRP A 44 -0.89 2.52 5.32
CA TRP A 44 -1.85 1.91 6.23
C TRP A 44 -2.70 0.85 5.52
N LEU A 45 -2.99 -0.25 6.22
CA LEU A 45 -3.95 -1.26 5.78
C LEU A 45 -5.31 -0.95 6.43
N PRO A 46 -6.30 -0.45 5.69
CA PRO A 46 -7.61 -0.14 6.26
C PRO A 46 -8.34 -1.45 6.63
N ASN A 47 -8.82 -1.52 7.87
CA ASN A 47 -9.64 -2.62 8.36
C ASN A 47 -11.12 -2.28 8.10
N LYS A 48 -11.73 -3.00 7.17
CA LYS A 48 -13.12 -2.76 6.76
C LYS A 48 -14.14 -3.28 7.76
N THR A 49 -13.76 -4.26 8.58
CA THR A 49 -14.62 -4.87 9.58
C THR A 49 -14.79 -3.99 10.81
N THR A 50 -13.72 -3.31 11.24
CA THR A 50 -13.72 -2.51 12.48
C THR A 50 -13.66 -1.00 12.23
N GLY A 51 -13.38 -0.56 11.00
CA GLY A 51 -13.14 0.85 10.67
C GLY A 51 -11.77 1.38 11.15
N GLY A 52 -10.94 0.51 11.73
CA GLY A 52 -9.57 0.84 12.11
C GLY A 52 -8.59 0.77 10.92
N ARG A 53 -7.30 0.90 11.23
CA ARG A 53 -6.22 0.70 10.26
C ARG A 53 -4.98 0.14 10.93
N GLN A 54 -4.28 -0.73 10.23
CA GLN A 54 -2.99 -1.25 10.67
C GLN A 54 -1.87 -0.44 10.01
N PHE A 55 -0.90 -0.02 10.82
CA PHE A 55 0.29 0.62 10.28
C PHE A 55 1.11 -0.41 9.50
N LEU A 56 1.44 -0.08 8.25
CA LEU A 56 2.24 -0.92 7.37
C LEU A 56 3.70 -0.47 7.37
N GLY A 57 3.95 0.84 7.37
CA GLY A 57 5.30 1.39 7.39
C GLY A 57 5.35 2.82 6.89
N LEU A 58 6.54 3.44 6.95
CA LEU A 58 6.73 4.80 6.44
C LEU A 58 6.76 4.78 4.91
N ALA A 59 5.95 5.63 4.30
CA ALA A 59 6.01 5.86 2.87
C ALA A 59 7.21 6.79 2.58
N LYS A 60 8.22 6.30 1.86
CA LYS A 60 9.05 7.22 1.08
C LYS A 60 8.27 7.54 -0.19
N LEU A 61 7.87 8.80 -0.35
CA LEU A 61 7.34 9.24 -1.64
C LEU A 61 8.45 9.10 -2.69
N PRO A 62 8.14 8.63 -3.91
CA PRO A 62 9.11 8.63 -5.00
C PRO A 62 9.64 10.05 -5.21
N GLU A 63 10.93 10.17 -5.47
CA GLU A 63 11.60 11.42 -5.81
C GLU A 63 10.96 11.99 -7.09
N GLY A 64 9.94 12.83 -6.96
CA GLY A 64 9.12 13.30 -8.08
C GLY A 64 7.63 13.50 -7.77
N TYR A 65 7.12 12.93 -6.67
CA TYR A 65 5.75 13.19 -6.22
C TYR A 65 5.70 14.55 -5.50
N ARG A 66 5.54 15.65 -6.25
CA ARG A 66 5.15 16.96 -5.71
C ARG A 66 3.63 17.07 -5.73
N GLN A 67 3.04 17.43 -4.59
CA GLN A 67 1.63 17.82 -4.47
C GLN A 67 1.34 19.07 -5.31
#